data_AF-A0A536PH71-F1
#
_entry.id   AF-A0A536PH71-F1
#
_cell.length_a   1.000
_cell.length_b   1.000
_cell.length_c   1.000
_cell.angle_alpha   90.00
_cell.angle_beta   90.00
_cell.angle_gamma   90.00
#
_symmetry.space_group_name_H-M   'P 1'
#
loop_
_entity.id
_entity.type
_entity.pdbx_description
1 polymer ?
#
loop_
_entity_poly.entity_id
_entity_poly.type
_entity_poly.pdbx_seq_one_letter_code
_entity_poly.pdbx_strand_id
1 'polypeptide(L)'
;MRAGPLSANVVAPGAARRALSEGWPVLATTVVVGTTFGIVARQSGRDPLETVGMSLIVFAGAAQFAMLQLFAAGAALPLVIGTVLLINARHLLMAAAVGPARGTTPPSRSRCSRSGTAQRSSG
;
A
#
# COMPACT_ATOMS: atom_id res chain seq x y z
N MET A 1 3.41 -27.25 19.93
CA MET A 1 2.91 -26.56 18.72
C MET A 1 3.91 -26.78 17.61
N ARG A 2 3.53 -27.51 16.55
CA ARG A 2 4.36 -27.60 15.34
C ARG A 2 4.34 -26.23 14.68
N ALA A 3 5.49 -25.57 14.57
CA ALA A 3 5.66 -24.56 13.55
C ALA A 3 5.37 -25.26 12.21
N GLY A 4 4.26 -24.91 11.56
CA GLY A 4 4.06 -25.30 10.17
C GLY A 4 5.20 -24.70 9.36
N PRO A 5 5.78 -25.42 8.38
CA PRO A 5 6.84 -24.86 7.56
C PRO A 5 6.29 -23.59 6.91
N LEU A 6 6.98 -22.47 7.11
CA LEU A 6 6.81 -21.28 6.30
C LEU A 6 6.98 -21.76 4.86
N SER A 7 5.87 -21.91 4.15
CA SER A 7 5.85 -22.38 2.76
C SER A 7 6.70 -21.39 1.99
N ALA A 8 7.93 -21.81 1.69
CA ALA A 8 8.85 -21.06 0.86
C ALA A 8 8.09 -20.72 -0.42
N ASN A 9 7.80 -19.44 -0.60
CA ASN A 9 7.07 -18.94 -1.76
C ASN A 9 7.99 -19.08 -2.96
N VAL A 10 8.04 -20.29 -3.52
CA VAL A 10 8.68 -20.55 -4.81
C VAL A 10 7.87 -19.74 -5.82
N VAL A 11 8.45 -18.65 -6.31
CA VAL A 11 7.90 -17.85 -7.40
C VAL A 11 7.68 -18.80 -8.57
N ALA A 12 6.43 -19.20 -8.77
CA ALA A 12 6.08 -20.11 -9.85
C ALA A 12 6.44 -19.46 -11.19
N PRO A 13 6.98 -20.21 -12.17
CA PRO A 13 7.13 -19.69 -13.53
C PRO A 13 5.76 -19.24 -14.04
N GLY A 14 5.63 -17.94 -14.35
CA GLY A 14 4.36 -17.29 -14.71
C GLY A 14 3.67 -16.49 -13.60
N ALA A 15 4.21 -16.48 -12.37
CA ALA A 15 3.70 -15.65 -11.27
C ALA A 15 3.69 -14.15 -11.62
N ALA A 16 4.72 -13.67 -12.33
CA ALA A 16 4.77 -12.29 -12.82
C ALA A 16 3.57 -11.96 -13.75
N ARG A 17 3.20 -12.89 -14.65
CA ARG A 17 2.09 -12.69 -15.60
C ARG A 17 0.74 -12.69 -14.88
N ARG A 18 0.58 -13.53 -13.86
CA ARG A 18 -0.62 -13.55 -13.00
C ARG A 18 -0.73 -12.29 -12.14
N ALA A 19 0.36 -11.88 -11.51
CA ALA A 19 0.43 -10.63 -10.74
C ALA A 19 0.13 -9.40 -11.60
N LEU A 20 0.62 -9.36 -12.85
CA LEU A 20 0.29 -8.30 -13.81
C LEU A 20 -1.19 -8.32 -14.21
N SER A 21 -1.77 -9.51 -14.46
CA SER A 21 -3.18 -9.61 -14.83
C SER A 21 -4.13 -9.31 -13.67
N GLU A 22 -3.77 -9.67 -12.44
CA GLU A 22 -4.57 -9.41 -11.23
C GLU A 22 -4.40 -7.95 -10.78
N GLY A 23 -3.20 -7.39 -10.93
CA GLY A 23 -2.87 -6.02 -10.57
C GLY A 23 -3.21 -4.96 -11.62
N TRP A 24 -3.78 -5.35 -12.78
CA TRP A 24 -4.09 -4.42 -13.87
C TRP A 24 -4.86 -3.15 -13.44
N PRO A 25 -5.84 -3.20 -12.52
CA PRO A 25 -6.59 -1.99 -12.13
C PRO A 25 -5.71 -0.98 -11.39
N VAL A 26 -4.77 -1.48 -10.58
CA VAL A 26 -3.81 -0.67 -9.83
C VAL A 26 -2.80 -0.03 -10.79
N LEU A 27 -2.31 -0.81 -11.77
CA LEU A 27 -1.42 -0.31 -12.80
C LEU A 27 -2.10 0.76 -13.67
N ALA A 28 -3.34 0.53 -14.10
CA ALA A 28 -4.11 1.47 -14.89
C ALA A 28 -4.28 2.81 -14.16
N THR A 29 -4.64 2.77 -12.87
CA THR A 29 -4.77 3.97 -12.05
C THR A 29 -3.43 4.70 -11.91
N THR A 30 -2.35 3.96 -11.71
CA THR A 30 -1.01 4.54 -11.58
C THR A 30 -0.56 5.25 -12.86
N VAL A 31 -0.84 4.66 -14.03
CA VAL A 31 -0.58 5.29 -15.34
C VAL A 31 -1.37 6.59 -15.49
N VAL A 32 -2.68 6.56 -15.25
CA VAL A 32 -3.54 7.75 -15.38
C VAL A 32 -3.09 8.88 -14.44
N VAL A 33 -2.79 8.56 -13.19
CA VAL A 33 -2.31 9.54 -12.20
C VAL A 33 -0.96 10.10 -12.60
N GLY A 34 -0.02 9.26 -13.04
CA GLY A 34 1.31 9.68 -13.49
C GLY A 34 1.26 10.59 -14.72
N THR A 35 0.42 10.26 -15.71
CA THR A 35 0.22 11.10 -16.89
C THR A 35 -0.38 12.46 -16.51
N THR A 36 -1.38 12.48 -15.63
CA THR A 36 -1.99 13.72 -15.12
C THR A 36 -0.96 14.61 -14.43
N PHE A 37 -0.14 14.03 -13.54
CA PHE A 37 0.94 14.74 -12.87
C PHE A 37 1.95 15.35 -13.87
N GLY A 38 2.38 14.56 -14.87
CA GLY A 38 3.29 15.04 -15.91
C GLY A 38 2.73 16.23 -16.68
N ILE A 39 1.44 16.20 -17.05
CA ILE A 39 0.78 17.32 -17.73
C ILE A 39 0.75 18.57 -16.85
N VAL A 40 0.33 18.44 -15.59
CA VAL A 40 0.24 19.58 -14.66
C VAL A 40 1.63 20.16 -14.36
N ALA A 41 2.65 19.31 -14.20
CA ALA A 41 4.03 19.76 -13.97
C ALA A 41 4.56 20.58 -15.16
N ARG A 42 4.30 20.13 -16.39
CA ARG A 42 4.66 20.88 -17.61
C ARG A 42 3.93 22.21 -17.71
N GLN A 43 2.64 22.25 -17.38
CA GLN A 43 1.85 23.50 -17.33
C GLN A 43 2.35 24.48 -16.26
N SER A 44 2.94 23.96 -15.19
CA SER A 44 3.52 24.75 -14.10
C SER A 44 4.90 25.36 -14.43
N GLY A 45 5.40 25.18 -15.67
CA GLY A 45 6.71 25.69 -16.09
C GLY A 45 7.90 25.00 -15.44
N ARG A 46 7.71 23.83 -14.83
CA ARG A 46 8.77 23.08 -14.16
C ARG A 46 9.67 22.33 -15.12
N ASP A 47 10.95 22.27 -14.75
CA ASP A 47 11.95 21.49 -15.48
C ASP A 47 11.63 19.98 -15.40
N PRO A 48 11.83 19.20 -16.48
CA PRO A 48 11.61 17.76 -16.47
C PRO A 48 12.44 17.03 -15.41
N LEU A 49 13.68 17.47 -15.13
CA LEU A 49 14.51 16.85 -14.09
C LEU A 49 13.98 17.13 -12.68
N GLU A 50 13.50 18.34 -12.40
CA GLU A 50 12.87 18.66 -11.12
C GLU A 50 11.62 17.80 -10.88
N THR A 51 10.81 17.61 -11.92
CA THR A 51 9.58 16.82 -11.88
C THR A 51 9.86 15.35 -11.57
N VAL A 52 10.93 14.80 -12.17
CA VAL A 52 11.40 13.43 -11.89
C VAL A 52 11.99 13.34 -10.48
N GLY A 53 12.75 14.34 -10.04
CA GLY A 53 13.30 14.42 -8.68
C GLY A 53 12.22 14.44 -7.60
N MET A 54 11.14 15.21 -7.81
CA MET A 54 9.96 15.22 -6.94
C MET A 54 9.26 13.86 -6.90
N SER A 55 9.28 13.12 -8.01
CA SER A 55 8.69 11.77 -8.07
C SER A 55 9.47 10.75 -7.24
N LEU A 56 10.80 10.85 -7.24
CA LEU A 56 11.71 9.95 -6.53
C LEU A 56 11.75 10.19 -5.02
N ILE A 57 11.66 11.45 -4.57
CA ILE A 57 11.82 11.81 -3.15
C ILE A 57 10.49 11.69 -2.38
N VAL A 58 9.36 12.00 -3.00
CA VAL A 58 8.09 12.19 -2.28
C VAL A 58 7.20 10.94 -2.29
N PHE A 59 7.37 10.03 -3.26
CA PHE A 59 6.64 8.76 -3.45
C PHE A 59 5.20 8.70 -2.85
N ALA A 60 4.41 9.76 -3.08
CA ALA A 60 3.06 9.90 -2.58
C ALA A 60 2.30 10.82 -3.52
N GLY A 61 1.42 10.25 -4.35
CA GLY A 61 0.71 10.99 -5.40
C GLY A 61 0.04 12.27 -4.87
N ALA A 62 -0.63 12.20 -3.71
CA ALA A 62 -1.28 13.36 -3.10
C ALA A 62 -0.32 14.51 -2.74
N ALA A 63 0.89 14.19 -2.26
CA ALA A 63 1.87 15.21 -1.86
C ALA A 63 2.51 15.90 -3.08
N GLN A 64 2.64 15.18 -4.19
CA GLN A 64 3.18 15.72 -5.44
C GLN A 64 2.24 16.75 -6.08
N PHE A 65 0.94 16.49 -6.12
CA PHE A 65 -0.04 17.48 -6.60
C PHE A 65 -0.14 18.69 -5.66
N ALA A 66 -0.16 18.48 -4.34
CA ALA A 66 -0.18 19.58 -3.37
C ALA A 66 1.06 20.48 -3.49
N MET A 67 2.24 19.87 -3.68
CA MET A 67 3.49 20.58 -3.92
C MET A 67 3.42 21.43 -5.20
N LEU A 68 2.94 20.88 -6.32
CA LEU A 68 2.78 21.65 -7.56
C LEU A 68 1.87 22.86 -7.37
N GLN A 69 0.72 22.68 -6.69
CA GLN A 69 -0.20 23.78 -6.41
C GLN A 69 0.43 24.87 -5.54
N LEU A 70 1.18 24.49 -4.49
CA LEU A 70 1.85 25.47 -3.62
C LEU A 70 2.92 26.26 -4.37
N PHE A 71 3.67 25.59 -5.24
CA PHE A 71 4.66 26.28 -6.06
C PHE A 71 4.02 27.19 -7.12
N ALA A 72 2.92 26.77 -7.75
CA ALA A 72 2.14 27.63 -8.63
C ALA A 72 1.58 28.87 -7.91
N ALA A 73 1.29 28.74 -6.61
CA ALA A 73 0.88 29.84 -5.74
C ALA A 73 2.05 30.69 -5.19
N GLY A 74 3.30 30.40 -5.56
CA GLY A 74 4.48 31.13 -5.08
C GLY A 74 4.78 30.93 -3.58
N ALA A 75 4.33 29.82 -3.00
CA ALA A 75 4.53 29.55 -1.57
C ALA A 75 6.02 29.40 -1.21
N ALA A 76 6.38 29.86 -0.01
CA ALA A 76 7.73 29.72 0.51
C ALA A 76 8.11 28.23 0.70
N LEU A 77 9.38 27.90 0.42
CA LEU A 77 9.89 26.53 0.45
C LEU A 77 9.64 25.77 1.77
N PRO A 78 9.77 26.38 2.98
CA PRO A 78 9.45 25.69 4.23
C PRO A 78 7.99 25.23 4.31
N LEU A 79 7.07 25.99 3.72
CA LEU A 79 5.65 25.66 3.70
C LEU A 79 5.40 24.44 2.82
N VAL A 80 6.04 24.38 1.65
CA VAL A 80 6.00 23.22 0.75
C VAL A 80 6.49 21.96 1.46
N ILE A 81 7.65 22.06 2.13
CA ILE A 81 8.24 20.94 2.88
C ILE A 81 7.30 20.50 4.01
N GLY A 82 6.76 21.44 4.78
CA GLY A 82 5.80 21.16 5.85
C GLY A 82 4.54 20.45 5.35
N THR A 83 3.96 20.90 4.24
CA THR A 83 2.79 20.25 3.62
C THR A 83 3.11 18.83 3.18
N VAL A 84 4.28 18.61 2.56
CA VAL A 84 4.70 17.27 2.11
C VAL A 84 4.92 16.32 3.29
N LEU A 85 5.58 16.77 4.35
CA LEU A 85 5.75 15.98 5.57
C LEU A 85 4.40 15.65 6.21
N LEU A 86 3.50 16.63 6.28
CA LEU A 86 2.19 16.46 6.89
C LEU A 86 1.33 15.44 6.12
N ILE A 87 1.35 15.48 4.78
CA ILE A 87 0.64 14.49 3.95
C ILE A 87 1.26 13.10 4.14
N ASN A 88 2.59 13.00 4.23
CA ASN A 88 3.29 11.72 4.43
C ASN A 88 3.15 11.16 5.85
N ALA A 89 2.86 12.01 6.84
CA ALA A 89 2.61 11.57 8.22
C ALA A 89 1.47 10.55 8.33
N ARG A 90 0.59 10.45 7.33
CA ARG A 90 -0.39 9.34 7.22
C ARG A 90 0.27 7.96 7.35
N HIS A 91 1.48 7.78 6.82
CA HIS A 91 2.22 6.53 6.90
C HIS A 91 2.75 6.28 8.30
N LEU A 92 3.21 7.32 8.99
CA LEU A 92 3.62 7.25 10.39
C LEU A 92 2.43 6.89 11.30
N LEU A 93 1.28 7.51 11.06
CA LEU A 93 0.03 7.23 11.78
C LEU A 93 -0.49 5.81 11.50
N MET A 94 -0.46 5.35 10.24
CA MET A 94 -0.80 3.98 9.88
C MET A 94 0.15 2.97 10.53
N ALA A 95 1.46 3.24 10.54
CA ALA A 95 2.45 2.40 11.22
C ALA A 95 2.23 2.36 12.74
N ALA A 96 1.92 3.50 13.36
CA ALA A 96 1.61 3.57 14.79
C ALA A 96 0.29 2.89 15.15
N ALA A 97 -0.72 2.94 14.28
CA ALA A 97 -2.01 2.29 14.47
C ALA A 97 -1.92 0.76 14.41
N VAL A 98 -0.97 0.21 13.64
CA VAL A 98 -0.62 -1.23 13.63
C VAL A 98 0.28 -1.58 14.84
N GLY A 99 0.15 -0.83 15.95
CA GLY A 99 0.89 -1.06 17.19
C GLY A 99 0.92 -2.54 17.61
N PRO A 100 1.96 -2.98 18.34
CA PRO A 100 2.29 -4.38 18.51
C PRO A 100 1.04 -5.15 18.94
N ALA A 101 0.62 -6.08 18.08
CA ALA A 101 -0.47 -6.99 18.36
C ALA A 101 -0.13 -7.72 19.66
N ARG A 102 -0.65 -7.22 20.78
CA ARG A 102 -0.57 -7.92 22.06
C ARG A 102 -1.35 -9.19 21.83
N GLY A 103 -0.61 -10.30 21.74
CA GLY A 103 -1.14 -11.63 21.54
C GLY A 103 -2.14 -11.97 22.63
N THR A 104 -3.40 -11.60 22.40
CA THR A 104 -4.53 -12.23 23.05
C THR A 104 -5.00 -13.28 22.07
N THR A 105 -4.18 -14.32 21.93
CA THR A 105 -4.64 -15.59 21.39
C THR A 105 -5.83 -16.02 22.26
N PRO A 106 -7.08 -16.01 21.75
CA PRO A 106 -8.16 -16.60 22.51
C PRO A 106 -7.80 -18.07 22.77
N PRO A 107 -8.06 -18.61 23.98
CA PRO A 107 -7.76 -20.01 24.25
C PRO A 107 -8.50 -20.84 23.20
N SER A 108 -7.71 -21.53 22.38
CA SER A 108 -8.18 -22.53 21.43
C SER A 108 -9.00 -23.53 22.23
N ARG A 109 -10.33 -23.37 22.19
CA ARG A 109 -11.24 -24.42 22.61
C ARG A 109 -11.04 -25.52 21.58
N SER A 110 -10.13 -26.42 21.94
CA SER A 110 -9.96 -27.73 21.36
C SER A 110 -11.34 -28.24 21.01
N ARG A 111 -11.54 -28.31 19.70
CA ARG A 111 -12.64 -28.96 19.01
C ARG A 111 -12.88 -30.27 19.76
N CYS A 112 -13.90 -30.28 20.63
CA CYS A 112 -14.38 -31.49 21.26
C CYS A 112 -14.87 -32.34 20.09
N SER A 113 -14.01 -33.24 19.65
CA SER A 113 -14.33 -34.33 18.76
C SER A 113 -15.39 -35.17 19.49
N ARG A 114 -16.65 -34.76 19.37
CA ARG A 114 -17.77 -35.68 19.46
C ARG A 114 -17.65 -36.56 18.23
N SER A 115 -16.83 -37.60 18.36
CA SER A 115 -17.07 -38.88 17.72
C SER A 115 -18.43 -39.37 18.24
N GLY A 116 -19.50 -38.88 17.62
CA GLY A 116 -20.82 -39.47 17.69
C GLY A 116 -20.83 -40.76 16.90
N THR A 117 -20.09 -41.76 17.39
CA THR A 117 -20.31 -43.17 17.04
C THR A 117 -21.45 -43.68 17.92
N ALA A 118 -22.64 -43.20 17.66
CA ALA A 118 -23.87 -43.83 18.10
C ALA A 118 -24.98 -43.35 17.17
N GLN A 119 -25.66 -44.33 16.57
CA GLN A 119 -27.04 -44.21 16.11
C GLN A 119 -27.25 -43.74 14.66
N ARG A 120 -27.02 -44.66 13.71
CA ARG A 120 -27.84 -44.70 12.49
C ARG A 120 -28.04 -46.14 12.00
N SER A 121 -29.33 -46.47 11.87
CA SER A 121 -30.00 -47.54 11.08
C SER A 121 -29.65 -48.99 11.45
N SER A 122 -30.52 -49.78 12.09
CA SER A 122 -31.84 -50.26 11.62
C SER A 122 -31.72 -51.20 10.42
N GLY A 123 -32.09 -52.47 10.62
CA GLY A 123 -32.19 -53.51 9.60
C GLY A 123 -31.82 -54.87 10.14
#